data_AF-A0A353EZI2-F1
#
_entry.id   AF-A0A353EZI2-F1
#
_cell.length_a   1.000
_cell.length_b   1.000
_cell.length_c   1.000
_cell.angle_alpha   90.00
_cell.angle_beta   90.00
_cell.angle_gamma   90.00
#
_symmetry.space_group_name_H-M   'P 1'
#
loop_
_entity.id
_entity.type
_entity.pdbx_description
1 polymer ?
#
loop_
_entity_poly.entity_id
_entity_poly.type
_entity_poly.pdbx_seq_one_letter_code
_entity_poly.pdbx_strand_id
1 'polypeptide(L)'
;MKTKLFAILTLIALLATLALPLSAAETDSTTTPAGYSETNIVKVDLTDVPNAKDLTTESYASGTAWKITDAEGLVKFSEISNTSADYTFAGKTVYLANDIDMRNVTDFQPIAYNSGFGTGFVTAFNAGIRFMGTFDGQGHTIRNLKVSSTAEDCTAVALFGAVRGGCIRNLVIDSSCSFTYKGTSQKVNVGSVAGLMYSYDDGGPKTAWADEDASGGVGTLMENVKSSATVSLTYEGQGVDFKNFMGGLIGYNGSQTSYAVVIRNCTYTGNVSGTARGGGGIYGCWVQDGKTLLCKNCVFAGKRDMTSPRGWVHDIYGAGEPTTSVNNTTATNFDVVALQLADAGEGKYSIRFSAVIDSIEAYEEIGMRLTVTDAEGNTVKSAEQAVQTVYTSIIGGGETYAASHWGGNYIACLVLQSIPDNLGELTFSITTYAVTKTQTTLVLDTASVIMNGATRVEVE
;
A
#
# COMPACT_ATOMS: atom_id res chain seq x y z
N MET A 1 -2.53 -21.24 36.72
CA MET A 1 -1.35 -20.36 36.56
C MET A 1 -0.05 -21.12 36.33
N LYS A 2 0.31 -22.14 37.13
CA LYS A 2 1.59 -22.88 36.96
C LYS A 2 1.72 -23.65 35.63
N THR A 3 0.61 -24.12 35.04
CA THR A 3 0.59 -24.87 33.77
C THR A 3 0.77 -24.00 32.53
N LYS A 4 0.21 -22.77 32.52
CA LYS A 4 0.40 -21.80 31.43
C LYS A 4 1.85 -21.29 31.36
N LEU A 5 2.49 -21.09 32.52
CA LEU A 5 3.87 -20.63 32.59
C LEU A 5 4.86 -21.71 32.09
N PHE A 6 4.57 -22.98 32.35
CA PHE A 6 5.39 -24.10 31.86
C PHE A 6 5.31 -24.29 30.34
N ALA A 7 4.14 -24.11 29.72
CA ALA A 7 3.99 -24.21 28.26
C ALA A 7 4.76 -23.10 27.52
N ILE A 8 4.75 -21.87 28.06
CA ILE A 8 5.49 -20.72 27.52
C ILE A 8 7.01 -20.92 27.65
N LEU A 9 7.50 -21.44 28.79
CA LEU A 9 8.92 -21.76 28.99
C LEU A 9 9.41 -22.89 28.05
N THR A 10 8.54 -23.85 27.72
CA THR A 10 8.87 -24.95 26.80
C THR A 10 8.94 -24.47 25.34
N LEU A 11 8.11 -23.50 24.94
CA LEU A 11 8.16 -22.85 23.62
C LEU A 11 9.45 -22.02 23.45
N ILE A 12 9.89 -21.33 24.51
CA ILE A 12 11.16 -20.58 24.53
C ILE A 12 12.36 -21.53 24.38
N ALA A 13 12.33 -22.71 25.02
CA ALA A 13 13.40 -23.69 24.96
C ALA A 13 13.49 -24.43 23.60
N LEU A 14 12.36 -24.74 22.95
CA LEU A 14 12.35 -25.43 21.66
C LEU A 14 12.78 -24.53 20.48
N LEU A 15 12.59 -23.21 20.60
CA LEU A 15 13.01 -22.23 19.59
C LEU A 15 14.44 -21.69 19.82
N ALA A 16 15.03 -21.92 20.99
CA ALA A 16 16.42 -21.53 21.29
C ALA A 16 17.46 -22.44 20.58
N THR A 17 17.06 -23.61 20.08
CA THR A 17 17.97 -24.55 19.39
C THR A 17 18.17 -24.24 17.89
N LEU A 18 17.58 -23.17 17.36
CA LEU A 18 17.80 -22.66 15.99
C LEU A 18 18.98 -21.67 15.89
N ALA A 19 19.85 -21.60 16.90
CA ALA A 19 21.05 -20.77 16.87
C ALA A 19 22.18 -21.45 16.07
N LEU A 20 22.26 -21.16 14.77
CA LEU A 20 23.51 -21.30 14.01
C LEU A 20 24.28 -19.97 14.02
N PRO A 21 25.62 -19.99 13.96
CA PRO A 21 26.44 -18.80 14.19
C PRO A 21 26.23 -17.78 13.07
N LEU A 22 25.70 -16.61 13.43
CA LEU A 22 25.57 -15.45 12.57
C LEU A 22 26.88 -14.64 12.69
N SER A 23 27.74 -14.66 11.67
CA SER A 23 28.78 -13.64 11.55
C SER A 23 28.14 -12.40 10.93
N ALA A 24 27.94 -11.35 11.72
CA ALA A 24 27.55 -10.05 11.21
C ALA A 24 28.74 -9.48 10.41
N ALA A 25 28.64 -9.49 9.09
CA ALA A 25 29.41 -8.58 8.27
C ALA A 25 28.68 -7.24 8.31
N GLU A 26 29.26 -6.24 8.96
CA GLU A 26 28.84 -4.85 8.78
C GLU A 26 29.15 -4.45 7.33
N THR A 27 28.11 -4.39 6.50
CA THR A 27 28.18 -3.73 5.20
C THR A 27 27.74 -2.28 5.38
N ASP A 28 28.74 -1.40 5.38
CA ASP A 28 28.59 0.03 5.14
C ASP A 28 27.98 0.23 3.75
N SER A 29 26.68 0.52 3.70
CA SER A 29 25.92 0.78 2.48
C SER A 29 25.40 2.21 2.56
N THR A 30 26.12 3.13 1.92
CA THR A 30 25.72 4.53 1.75
C THR A 30 24.64 4.71 0.67
N THR A 31 23.82 3.69 0.39
CA THR A 31 22.71 3.75 -0.58
C THR A 31 21.41 3.82 0.18
N THR A 32 20.73 4.97 0.16
CA THR A 32 19.39 5.11 0.74
C THR A 32 18.46 4.07 0.10
N PRO A 33 17.86 3.14 0.87
CA PRO A 33 16.96 2.13 0.35
C PRO A 33 15.80 2.77 -0.44
N ALA A 34 15.44 2.21 -1.59
CA ALA A 34 14.31 2.70 -2.35
C ALA A 34 12.98 2.42 -1.61
N GLY A 35 11.98 3.27 -1.83
CA GLY A 35 10.65 3.12 -1.27
C GLY A 35 10.41 3.91 0.02
N TYR A 36 9.33 3.55 0.71
CA TYR A 36 8.93 4.12 1.99
C TYR A 36 9.96 3.83 3.08
N SER A 37 10.26 4.82 3.91
CA SER A 37 11.04 4.64 5.14
C SER A 37 10.50 5.47 6.29
N GLU A 38 10.38 4.84 7.46
CA GLU A 38 10.06 5.53 8.71
C GLU A 38 11.14 6.54 9.12
N THR A 39 12.38 6.33 8.69
CA THR A 39 13.50 7.25 8.98
C THR A 39 13.34 8.61 8.31
N ASN A 40 12.50 8.69 7.27
CA ASN A 40 12.22 9.94 6.56
C ASN A 40 11.16 10.80 7.29
N ILE A 41 10.58 10.29 8.38
CA ILE A 41 9.46 10.93 9.07
C ILE A 41 9.97 11.83 10.18
N VAL A 42 9.78 13.14 10.00
CA VAL A 42 9.98 14.12 11.06
C VAL A 42 8.70 14.23 11.89
N LYS A 43 8.73 13.69 13.11
CA LYS A 43 7.57 13.76 14.02
C LYS A 43 7.29 15.22 14.42
N VAL A 44 6.01 15.55 14.44
CA VAL A 44 5.46 16.87 14.79
C VAL A 44 4.69 16.69 16.09
N ASP A 45 4.84 17.62 17.03
CA ASP A 45 4.00 17.68 18.22
C ASP A 45 2.61 18.17 17.83
N LEU A 46 1.61 17.32 18.01
CA LEU A 46 0.21 17.58 17.65
C LEU A 46 -0.65 17.95 18.86
N THR A 47 -0.06 18.19 20.04
CA THR A 47 -0.80 18.45 21.28
C THR A 47 -1.81 19.58 21.10
N ASP A 48 -1.37 20.72 20.57
CA ASP A 48 -2.18 21.93 20.38
C ASP A 48 -2.87 22.02 19.00
N VAL A 49 -2.73 21.00 18.16
CA VAL A 49 -3.41 20.96 16.85
C VAL A 49 -4.87 20.53 17.07
N PRO A 50 -5.88 21.29 16.57
CA PRO A 50 -7.29 20.97 16.76
C PRO A 50 -7.68 19.68 16.03
N ASN A 51 -8.67 18.96 16.56
CA ASN A 51 -9.12 17.71 15.96
C ASN A 51 -10.04 17.96 14.76
N ALA A 52 -9.84 17.21 13.67
CA ALA A 52 -10.64 17.27 12.47
C ALA A 52 -12.09 16.83 12.69
N LYS A 53 -12.41 16.03 13.71
CA LYS A 53 -13.80 15.67 14.04
C LYS A 53 -14.64 16.88 14.45
N ASP A 54 -13.99 17.92 14.99
CA ASP A 54 -14.62 19.17 15.39
C ASP A 54 -14.57 20.22 14.24
N LEU A 55 -14.08 19.83 13.06
CA LEU A 55 -13.95 20.73 11.92
C LEU A 55 -15.32 21.15 11.40
N THR A 56 -15.53 22.46 11.38
CA THR A 56 -16.65 23.14 10.73
C THR A 56 -16.15 24.02 9.59
N THR A 57 -17.05 24.46 8.72
CA THR A 57 -16.74 25.46 7.67
C THR A 57 -16.22 26.78 8.24
N GLU A 58 -16.67 27.19 9.43
CA GLU A 58 -16.17 28.38 10.14
C GLU A 58 -14.74 28.18 10.66
N SER A 59 -14.48 27.05 11.33
CA SER A 59 -13.14 26.74 11.84
C SER A 59 -12.14 26.51 10.70
N TYR A 60 -12.59 25.97 9.56
CA TYR A 60 -11.79 25.84 8.34
C TYR A 60 -11.24 27.20 7.87
N ALA A 61 -12.06 28.25 7.89
CA ALA A 61 -11.67 29.56 7.36
C ALA A 61 -10.48 30.16 8.13
N SER A 62 -10.45 30.00 9.46
CA SER A 62 -9.42 30.57 10.34
C SER A 62 -8.27 29.62 10.65
N GLY A 63 -8.48 28.30 10.56
CA GLY A 63 -7.47 27.30 10.90
C GLY A 63 -6.40 27.09 9.83
N THR A 64 -5.22 26.64 10.25
CA THR A 64 -4.09 26.31 9.37
C THR A 64 -3.69 24.83 9.45
N ALA A 65 -4.10 24.14 10.51
CA ALA A 65 -3.82 22.72 10.67
C ALA A 65 -4.90 21.99 11.48
N TRP A 66 -5.06 20.69 11.20
CA TRP A 66 -5.91 19.78 11.96
C TRP A 66 -5.26 18.41 12.12
N LYS A 67 -5.64 17.69 13.18
CA LYS A 67 -5.22 16.30 13.41
C LYS A 67 -6.42 15.35 13.35
N ILE A 68 -6.22 14.16 12.83
CA ILE A 68 -7.19 13.08 12.80
C ILE A 68 -6.72 12.02 13.80
N THR A 69 -7.58 11.69 14.77
CA THR A 69 -7.27 10.73 15.84
C THR A 69 -8.00 9.40 15.70
N ASP A 70 -9.04 9.35 14.88
CA ASP A 70 -9.98 8.24 14.73
C ASP A 70 -10.72 8.32 13.38
N ALA A 71 -11.57 7.32 13.12
CA ALA A 71 -12.35 7.21 11.90
C ALA A 71 -13.34 8.38 11.71
N GLU A 72 -13.94 8.87 12.79
CA GLU A 72 -14.88 10.00 12.75
C GLU A 72 -14.18 11.26 12.25
N GLY A 73 -12.96 11.55 12.73
CA GLY A 73 -12.16 12.65 12.22
C GLY A 73 -11.81 12.52 10.73
N LEU A 74 -11.52 11.31 10.24
CA LEU A 74 -11.23 11.08 8.82
C LEU A 74 -12.48 11.27 7.95
N VAL A 75 -13.63 10.77 8.39
CA VAL A 75 -14.93 11.01 7.74
C VAL A 75 -15.23 12.51 7.72
N LYS A 76 -15.07 13.21 8.84
CA LYS A 76 -15.33 14.65 8.93
C LYS A 76 -14.46 15.47 7.99
N PHE A 77 -13.19 15.12 7.90
CA PHE A 77 -12.27 15.74 6.94
C PHE A 77 -12.75 15.55 5.49
N SER A 78 -13.19 14.33 5.14
CA SER A 78 -13.79 14.06 3.84
C SER A 78 -15.04 14.92 3.59
N GLU A 79 -15.99 14.96 4.53
CA GLU A 79 -17.21 15.77 4.43
C GLU A 79 -16.92 17.26 4.13
N ILE A 80 -16.00 17.86 4.89
CA ILE A 80 -15.65 19.27 4.72
C ILE A 80 -14.98 19.51 3.37
N SER A 81 -14.04 18.64 2.97
CA SER A 81 -13.38 18.74 1.67
C SER A 81 -14.37 18.62 0.49
N ASN A 82 -15.47 17.91 0.69
CA ASN A 82 -16.51 17.66 -0.31
C ASN A 82 -17.62 18.71 -0.31
N THR A 83 -17.58 19.69 0.60
CA THR A 83 -18.67 20.67 0.74
C THR A 83 -18.74 21.65 -0.45
N SER A 84 -17.61 22.13 -0.94
CA SER A 84 -17.55 22.99 -2.13
C SER A 84 -16.13 23.07 -2.70
N ALA A 85 -15.96 23.68 -3.87
CA ALA A 85 -14.67 23.95 -4.47
C ALA A 85 -13.78 24.95 -3.69
N ASP A 86 -14.29 25.56 -2.61
CA ASP A 86 -13.55 26.49 -1.74
C ASP A 86 -12.82 25.77 -0.60
N TYR A 87 -13.25 24.56 -0.24
CA TYR A 87 -12.70 23.76 0.85
C TYR A 87 -11.52 22.90 0.38
N THR A 88 -10.57 23.52 -0.31
CA THR A 88 -9.44 22.85 -0.94
C THR A 88 -8.30 22.51 0.01
N PHE A 89 -8.28 23.09 1.20
CA PHE A 89 -7.16 23.03 2.15
C PHE A 89 -5.86 23.65 1.63
N ALA A 90 -5.90 24.49 0.59
CA ALA A 90 -4.70 25.18 0.11
C ALA A 90 -3.98 25.94 1.23
N GLY A 91 -2.68 25.66 1.41
CA GLY A 91 -1.86 26.27 2.47
C GLY A 91 -2.13 25.74 3.88
N LYS A 92 -2.93 24.69 4.03
CA LYS A 92 -3.28 24.06 5.31
C LYS A 92 -2.72 22.64 5.39
N THR A 93 -2.51 22.14 6.61
CA THR A 93 -1.96 20.80 6.85
C THR A 93 -2.89 19.94 7.68
N VAL A 94 -3.14 18.71 7.26
CA VAL A 94 -3.91 17.72 8.02
C VAL A 94 -2.98 16.57 8.38
N TYR A 95 -2.91 16.24 9.67
CA TYR A 95 -2.06 15.19 10.21
C TYR A 95 -2.88 13.98 10.63
N LEU A 96 -2.36 12.77 10.45
CA LEU A 96 -2.78 11.66 11.32
C LEU A 96 -2.04 11.76 12.65
N ALA A 97 -2.76 11.58 13.75
CA ALA A 97 -2.20 11.55 15.11
C ALA A 97 -2.19 10.15 15.73
N ASN A 98 -2.90 9.20 15.11
CA ASN A 98 -3.00 7.80 15.51
C ASN A 98 -3.19 6.93 14.25
N ASP A 99 -3.02 5.62 14.42
CA ASP A 99 -3.57 4.65 13.47
C ASP A 99 -5.10 4.77 13.44
N ILE A 100 -5.68 4.66 12.24
CA ILE A 100 -7.10 4.89 11.99
C ILE A 100 -7.76 3.58 11.54
N ASP A 101 -8.69 3.07 12.35
CA ASP A 101 -9.47 1.86 12.02
C ASP A 101 -10.85 2.23 11.45
N MET A 102 -11.05 1.96 10.16
CA MET A 102 -12.26 2.30 9.41
C MET A 102 -13.31 1.17 9.38
N ARG A 103 -13.17 0.09 10.16
CA ARG A 103 -14.06 -1.09 10.06
C ARG A 103 -15.56 -0.81 10.19
N ASN A 104 -15.92 0.26 10.90
CA ASN A 104 -17.31 0.64 11.15
C ASN A 104 -17.83 1.72 10.17
N VAL A 105 -17.01 2.16 9.21
CA VAL A 105 -17.38 3.14 8.20
C VAL A 105 -17.74 2.40 6.91
N THR A 106 -19.01 2.46 6.53
CA THR A 106 -19.54 1.68 5.40
C THR A 106 -19.77 2.48 4.11
N ASP A 107 -19.75 3.81 4.20
CA ASP A 107 -20.15 4.74 3.13
C ASP A 107 -19.13 5.87 2.95
N PHE A 108 -17.85 5.60 3.25
CA PHE A 108 -16.78 6.58 3.11
C PHE A 108 -16.76 7.18 1.70
N GLN A 109 -16.92 8.49 1.62
CA GLN A 109 -16.69 9.24 0.39
C GLN A 109 -15.20 9.59 0.31
N PRO A 110 -14.54 9.47 -0.86
CA PRO A 110 -13.18 9.94 -1.02
C PRO A 110 -13.02 11.40 -0.60
N ILE A 111 -11.88 11.75 -0.03
CA ILE A 111 -11.54 13.14 0.29
C ILE A 111 -11.39 13.91 -1.01
N ALA A 112 -12.01 15.08 -1.09
CA ALA A 112 -12.11 15.84 -2.32
C ALA A 112 -12.65 15.00 -3.49
N TYR A 113 -13.75 14.27 -3.25
CA TYR A 113 -14.51 13.56 -4.26
C TYR A 113 -15.34 14.53 -5.11
N ASN A 114 -15.10 14.52 -6.41
CA ASN A 114 -15.85 15.29 -7.38
C ASN A 114 -16.69 14.33 -8.24
N SER A 115 -18.00 14.29 -8.02
CA SER A 115 -18.95 13.53 -8.85
C SER A 115 -19.23 14.18 -10.23
N GLY A 116 -18.61 15.32 -10.55
CA GLY A 116 -18.95 16.18 -11.69
C GLY A 116 -17.94 16.23 -12.84
N PHE A 117 -17.22 15.16 -13.18
CA PHE A 117 -16.32 15.19 -14.33
C PHE A 117 -17.12 15.25 -15.65
N GLY A 118 -17.12 16.44 -16.28
CA GLY A 118 -17.79 16.72 -17.55
C GLY A 118 -17.35 15.83 -18.73
N THR A 119 -18.04 15.96 -19.87
CA THR A 119 -17.92 15.10 -21.06
C THR A 119 -16.64 15.28 -21.89
N GLY A 120 -15.78 16.25 -21.55
CA GLY A 120 -14.49 16.48 -22.20
C GLY A 120 -13.32 16.19 -21.25
N PHE A 121 -12.34 15.43 -21.71
CA PHE A 121 -11.15 15.07 -20.91
C PHE A 121 -10.43 16.30 -20.38
N VAL A 122 -10.27 17.37 -21.19
CA VAL A 122 -9.53 18.58 -20.81
C VAL A 122 -10.36 19.57 -19.96
N THR A 123 -11.67 19.65 -20.15
CA THR A 123 -12.55 20.55 -19.38
C THR A 123 -12.93 19.99 -18.01
N ALA A 124 -12.80 18.68 -17.79
CA ALA A 124 -13.08 18.03 -16.52
C ALA A 124 -11.97 18.22 -15.46
N PHE A 125 -10.78 18.69 -15.84
CA PHE A 125 -9.67 18.97 -14.91
C PHE A 125 -9.74 20.37 -14.26
N ASN A 126 -10.71 21.22 -14.65
CA ASN A 126 -10.59 22.68 -14.47
C ASN A 126 -11.61 23.40 -13.56
N ALA A 127 -12.62 22.73 -13.02
CA ALA A 127 -13.48 23.37 -12.01
C ALA A 127 -14.13 22.31 -11.10
N GLY A 128 -13.81 22.33 -9.81
CA GLY A 128 -14.48 21.47 -8.83
C GLY A 128 -13.70 21.24 -7.53
N ILE A 129 -14.29 20.38 -6.71
CA ILE A 129 -13.75 19.87 -5.44
C ILE A 129 -12.40 19.21 -5.68
N ARG A 130 -11.38 19.59 -4.89
CA ARG A 130 -9.98 19.17 -5.05
C ARG A 130 -9.18 19.41 -3.78
N PHE A 131 -8.23 18.54 -3.47
CA PHE A 131 -7.30 18.72 -2.36
C PHE A 131 -6.01 19.43 -2.83
N MET A 132 -5.70 20.55 -2.17
CA MET A 132 -4.55 21.43 -2.40
C MET A 132 -3.68 21.62 -1.14
N GLY A 133 -4.05 20.94 -0.04
CA GLY A 133 -3.33 21.01 1.23
C GLY A 133 -2.14 20.05 1.30
N THR A 134 -1.59 19.95 2.50
CA THR A 134 -0.66 18.86 2.86
C THR A 134 -1.40 17.86 3.74
N PHE A 135 -1.41 16.59 3.36
CA PHE A 135 -1.84 15.50 4.22
C PHE A 135 -0.60 14.72 4.65
N ASP A 136 -0.33 14.71 5.96
CA ASP A 136 0.85 14.08 6.54
C ASP A 136 0.41 12.95 7.47
N GLY A 137 0.63 11.71 7.03
CA GLY A 137 0.27 10.53 7.81
C GLY A 137 1.13 10.35 9.06
N GLN A 138 2.25 11.06 9.21
CA GLN A 138 3.17 10.94 10.34
C GLN A 138 3.63 9.48 10.60
N GLY A 139 3.54 8.59 9.63
CA GLY A 139 3.83 7.16 9.75
C GLY A 139 2.70 6.31 10.34
N HIS A 140 1.54 6.90 10.61
CA HIS A 140 0.37 6.16 11.07
C HIS A 140 -0.31 5.40 9.94
N THR A 141 -0.99 4.31 10.33
CA THR A 141 -1.63 3.37 9.43
C THR A 141 -3.14 3.57 9.36
N ILE A 142 -3.69 3.61 8.15
CA ILE A 142 -5.13 3.45 7.91
C ILE A 142 -5.44 1.98 7.66
N ARG A 143 -6.45 1.45 8.36
CA ARG A 143 -6.91 0.06 8.31
C ARG A 143 -8.39 -0.03 7.98
N ASN A 144 -8.79 -1.16 7.40
CA ASN A 144 -10.17 -1.57 7.14
C ASN A 144 -10.98 -0.58 6.29
N LEU A 145 -10.32 0.32 5.56
CA LEU A 145 -10.99 1.26 4.68
C LEU A 145 -11.45 0.54 3.42
N LYS A 146 -12.76 0.54 3.16
CA LYS A 146 -13.34 -0.02 1.95
C LYS A 146 -14.01 1.07 1.15
N VAL A 147 -13.53 1.31 -0.06
CA VAL A 147 -14.15 2.23 -1.02
C VAL A 147 -14.51 1.42 -2.26
N SER A 148 -15.80 1.35 -2.56
CA SER A 148 -16.28 0.63 -3.73
C SER A 148 -17.36 1.39 -4.47
N SER A 149 -17.41 1.24 -5.78
CA SER A 149 -18.47 1.84 -6.60
C SER A 149 -18.81 1.00 -7.82
N THR A 150 -20.08 1.05 -8.20
CA THR A 150 -20.61 0.50 -9.46
C THR A 150 -21.28 1.58 -10.31
N ALA A 151 -21.19 2.85 -9.91
CA ALA A 151 -21.88 3.94 -10.58
C ALA A 151 -21.28 4.22 -11.96
N GLU A 152 -22.13 4.55 -12.94
CA GLU A 152 -21.72 4.85 -14.33
C GLU A 152 -20.97 6.18 -14.45
N ASP A 153 -21.22 7.10 -13.53
CA ASP A 153 -20.60 8.41 -13.42
C ASP A 153 -19.44 8.44 -12.41
N CYS A 154 -19.05 7.29 -11.85
CA CYS A 154 -17.93 7.19 -10.93
C CYS A 154 -16.63 7.68 -11.58
N THR A 155 -15.86 8.49 -10.87
CA THR A 155 -14.66 9.16 -11.40
C THR A 155 -13.41 8.82 -10.62
N ALA A 156 -13.56 8.48 -9.35
CA ALA A 156 -12.47 8.06 -8.49
C ALA A 156 -12.92 7.00 -7.48
N VAL A 157 -12.09 6.00 -7.26
CA VAL A 157 -12.20 5.07 -6.12
C VAL A 157 -10.84 5.03 -5.44
N ALA A 158 -10.70 5.79 -4.34
CA ALA A 158 -9.45 6.05 -3.64
C ALA A 158 -9.69 6.71 -2.27
N LEU A 159 -8.65 6.86 -1.45
CA LEU A 159 -8.71 7.71 -0.25
C LEU A 159 -8.97 9.18 -0.62
N PHE A 160 -8.25 9.70 -1.62
CA PHE A 160 -8.46 11.02 -2.20
C PHE A 160 -9.04 10.91 -3.61
N GLY A 161 -10.16 11.57 -3.86
CA GLY A 161 -10.76 11.65 -5.20
C GLY A 161 -9.86 12.41 -6.16
N ALA A 162 -9.49 13.65 -5.81
CA ALA A 162 -8.64 14.50 -6.63
C ALA A 162 -7.63 15.31 -5.79
N VAL A 163 -6.35 15.16 -6.11
CA VAL A 163 -5.24 15.95 -5.55
C VAL A 163 -4.70 16.87 -6.65
N ARG A 164 -4.72 18.18 -6.43
CA ARG A 164 -4.27 19.16 -7.42
C ARG A 164 -3.52 20.30 -6.77
N GLY A 165 -2.20 20.33 -6.86
CA GLY A 165 -1.41 21.33 -6.12
C GLY A 165 -1.17 20.97 -4.64
N GLY A 166 -1.51 19.74 -4.24
CA GLY A 166 -1.39 19.25 -2.87
C GLY A 166 -0.21 18.31 -2.65
N CYS A 167 0.01 17.95 -1.39
CA CYS A 167 1.01 16.97 -0.98
C CYS A 167 0.35 15.88 -0.13
N ILE A 168 0.66 14.61 -0.42
CA ILE A 168 0.35 13.49 0.46
C ILE A 168 1.68 12.84 0.84
N ARG A 169 1.94 12.70 2.14
CA ARG A 169 3.19 12.09 2.60
C ARG A 169 3.10 11.31 3.89
N ASN A 170 4.11 10.48 4.15
CA ASN A 170 4.30 9.71 5.39
C ASN A 170 3.07 8.86 5.76
N LEU A 171 2.37 8.31 4.77
CA LEU A 171 1.11 7.62 4.93
C LEU A 171 1.31 6.11 4.75
N VAL A 172 0.68 5.32 5.62
CA VAL A 172 0.60 3.87 5.47
C VAL A 172 -0.87 3.46 5.31
N ILE A 173 -1.18 2.67 4.28
CA ILE A 173 -2.48 2.00 4.08
C ILE A 173 -2.22 0.49 4.11
N ASP A 174 -2.80 -0.24 5.06
CA ASP A 174 -2.52 -1.67 5.18
C ASP A 174 -3.38 -2.57 4.27
N SER A 175 -3.12 -3.88 4.34
CA SER A 175 -3.74 -4.89 3.48
C SER A 175 -5.21 -5.15 3.79
N SER A 176 -5.72 -4.67 4.92
CA SER A 176 -7.14 -4.77 5.25
C SER A 176 -8.00 -3.75 4.47
N CYS A 177 -7.38 -2.82 3.75
CA CYS A 177 -8.06 -1.83 2.92
C CYS A 177 -8.31 -2.35 1.49
N SER A 178 -9.41 -1.90 0.87
CA SER A 178 -9.77 -2.26 -0.49
C SER A 178 -10.40 -1.11 -1.28
N PHE A 179 -10.00 -0.96 -2.54
CA PHE A 179 -10.47 0.06 -3.48
C PHE A 179 -10.93 -0.64 -4.75
N THR A 180 -12.25 -0.74 -4.93
CA THR A 180 -12.83 -1.60 -5.98
C THR A 180 -13.87 -0.89 -6.82
N TYR A 181 -13.62 -0.82 -8.12
CA TYR A 181 -14.63 -0.41 -9.09
C TYR A 181 -15.10 -1.59 -9.94
N LYS A 182 -16.41 -1.70 -10.14
CA LYS A 182 -17.01 -2.64 -11.10
C LYS A 182 -18.20 -2.01 -11.81
N GLY A 183 -18.09 -1.72 -13.10
CA GLY A 183 -19.17 -1.10 -13.85
C GLY A 183 -18.75 -0.54 -15.20
N THR A 184 -19.54 0.39 -15.73
CA THR A 184 -19.44 0.91 -17.10
C THR A 184 -18.85 2.31 -17.21
N SER A 185 -18.37 2.91 -16.11
CA SER A 185 -17.74 4.23 -16.12
C SER A 185 -16.47 4.20 -16.95
N GLN A 186 -16.46 5.06 -17.97
CA GLN A 186 -15.31 5.27 -18.83
C GLN A 186 -14.30 6.26 -18.25
N LYS A 187 -14.56 6.84 -17.07
CA LYS A 187 -13.76 7.92 -16.49
C LYS A 187 -13.16 7.59 -15.12
N VAL A 188 -13.54 6.44 -14.55
CA VAL A 188 -13.11 6.06 -13.22
C VAL A 188 -11.61 5.84 -13.16
N ASN A 189 -10.98 6.41 -12.14
CA ASN A 189 -9.59 6.15 -11.82
C ASN A 189 -9.50 5.52 -10.43
N VAL A 190 -8.79 4.41 -10.32
CA VAL A 190 -8.74 3.64 -9.07
C VAL A 190 -7.29 3.63 -8.58
N GLY A 191 -7.10 3.97 -7.30
CA GLY A 191 -5.83 3.79 -6.62
C GLY A 191 -6.01 3.89 -5.12
N SER A 192 -5.11 3.31 -4.33
CA SER A 192 -5.32 3.27 -2.88
C SER A 192 -5.21 4.64 -2.21
N VAL A 193 -4.42 5.55 -2.79
CA VAL A 193 -4.18 6.88 -2.21
C VAL A 193 -4.94 7.94 -2.98
N ALA A 194 -4.76 8.02 -4.30
CA ALA A 194 -5.41 9.03 -5.13
C ALA A 194 -6.04 8.43 -6.39
N GLY A 195 -7.29 8.80 -6.68
CA GLY A 195 -7.89 8.51 -7.98
C GLY A 195 -7.21 9.35 -9.06
N LEU A 196 -7.04 10.63 -8.77
CA LEU A 196 -6.41 11.59 -9.66
C LEU A 196 -5.39 12.46 -8.91
N MET A 197 -4.20 12.59 -9.48
CA MET A 197 -3.15 13.49 -9.02
C MET A 197 -2.70 14.39 -10.18
N TYR A 198 -2.78 15.71 -10.00
CA TYR A 198 -2.63 16.64 -11.12
C TYR A 198 -1.86 17.89 -10.73
N SER A 199 -1.00 18.39 -11.60
CA SER A 199 -0.34 19.68 -11.41
C SER A 199 -1.04 20.80 -12.20
N TYR A 200 -1.32 21.92 -11.54
CA TYR A 200 -1.97 23.09 -12.11
C TYR A 200 -1.39 24.40 -11.56
N ASP A 201 -1.66 25.53 -12.24
CA ASP A 201 -1.11 26.84 -11.88
C ASP A 201 -1.71 27.41 -10.58
N ASP A 202 -2.79 26.80 -10.09
CA ASP A 202 -3.50 27.21 -8.89
C ASP A 202 -2.62 26.90 -7.67
N GLY A 203 -1.76 27.85 -7.30
CA GLY A 203 -0.89 27.76 -6.13
C GLY A 203 0.61 27.78 -6.43
N GLY A 204 1.03 27.72 -7.70
CA GLY A 204 2.44 27.79 -8.10
C GLY A 204 3.32 26.63 -7.59
N PRO A 205 4.64 26.65 -7.86
CA PRO A 205 5.55 25.64 -7.36
C PRO A 205 5.77 25.85 -5.85
N LYS A 206 5.93 24.76 -5.11
CA LYS A 206 6.20 24.82 -3.66
C LYS A 206 7.67 24.59 -3.39
N THR A 207 8.34 25.60 -2.83
CA THR A 207 9.76 25.51 -2.46
C THR A 207 10.04 24.41 -1.44
N ALA A 208 9.09 24.15 -0.53
CA ALA A 208 9.17 23.08 0.45
C ALA A 208 9.18 21.67 -0.16
N TRP A 209 8.81 21.53 -1.44
CA TRP A 209 8.74 20.26 -2.16
C TRP A 209 9.83 20.17 -3.24
N ALA A 210 10.89 20.96 -3.11
CA ALA A 210 11.93 21.05 -4.12
C ALA A 210 12.47 19.68 -4.53
N ASP A 211 12.73 19.57 -5.83
CA ASP A 211 13.37 18.43 -6.46
C ASP A 211 14.28 18.98 -7.55
N GLU A 212 15.53 18.50 -7.59
CA GLU A 212 16.56 19.04 -8.48
C GLU A 212 16.24 18.83 -9.97
N ASP A 213 15.48 17.78 -10.30
CA ASP A 213 15.06 17.49 -11.67
C ASP A 213 13.76 18.21 -12.06
N ALA A 214 13.11 18.90 -11.11
CA ALA A 214 11.90 19.68 -11.36
C ALA A 214 12.27 21.12 -11.76
N SER A 215 12.70 21.31 -13.02
CA SER A 215 13.14 22.63 -13.53
C SER A 215 12.10 23.75 -13.41
N GLY A 216 10.79 23.43 -13.50
CA GLY A 216 9.70 24.36 -13.25
C GLY A 216 9.31 24.51 -11.77
N GLY A 217 9.90 23.69 -10.89
CA GLY A 217 9.46 23.47 -9.52
C GLY A 217 8.38 22.38 -9.42
N VAL A 218 8.10 21.95 -8.19
CA VAL A 218 7.12 20.90 -7.91
C VAL A 218 5.76 21.50 -7.63
N GLY A 219 4.76 21.09 -8.42
CA GLY A 219 3.37 21.52 -8.28
C GLY A 219 2.55 20.60 -7.40
N THR A 220 2.76 19.28 -7.49
CA THR A 220 2.02 18.26 -6.73
C THR A 220 2.97 17.14 -6.33
N LEU A 221 2.85 16.65 -5.08
CA LEU A 221 3.80 15.71 -4.50
C LEU A 221 3.09 14.52 -3.82
N MET A 222 3.55 13.31 -4.12
CA MET A 222 3.37 12.13 -3.28
C MET A 222 4.74 11.66 -2.80
N GLU A 223 4.94 11.60 -1.49
CA GLU A 223 6.26 11.32 -0.90
C GLU A 223 6.17 10.36 0.29
N ASN A 224 7.02 9.36 0.35
CA ASN A 224 7.11 8.50 1.53
C ASN A 224 5.76 7.87 1.90
N VAL A 225 5.09 7.26 0.91
CA VAL A 225 3.80 6.59 1.08
C VAL A 225 3.95 5.08 0.89
N LYS A 226 3.39 4.29 1.80
CA LYS A 226 3.29 2.84 1.70
C LYS A 226 1.83 2.41 1.59
N SER A 227 1.55 1.47 0.69
CA SER A 227 0.24 0.81 0.64
C SER A 227 0.37 -0.67 0.34
N SER A 228 -0.39 -1.50 1.06
CA SER A 228 -0.56 -2.93 0.79
C SER A 228 -2.01 -3.30 0.49
N ALA A 229 -2.86 -2.30 0.20
CA ALA A 229 -4.28 -2.49 -0.05
C ALA A 229 -4.58 -3.33 -1.30
N THR A 230 -5.80 -3.83 -1.43
CA THR A 230 -6.29 -4.37 -2.70
C THR A 230 -6.84 -3.23 -3.57
N VAL A 231 -6.37 -3.13 -4.81
CA VAL A 231 -6.85 -2.19 -5.83
C VAL A 231 -7.39 -2.98 -7.01
N SER A 232 -8.67 -2.80 -7.34
CA SER A 232 -9.29 -3.52 -8.46
C SER A 232 -10.22 -2.64 -9.29
N LEU A 233 -10.15 -2.80 -10.61
CA LEU A 233 -11.02 -2.11 -11.56
C LEU A 233 -11.50 -3.11 -12.62
N THR A 234 -12.80 -3.36 -12.66
CA THR A 234 -13.43 -4.19 -13.69
C THR A 234 -14.36 -3.34 -14.54
N TYR A 235 -13.93 -3.01 -15.75
CA TYR A 235 -14.79 -2.36 -16.73
C TYR A 235 -15.68 -3.38 -17.45
N GLU A 236 -16.99 -3.18 -17.36
CA GLU A 236 -18.01 -4.08 -17.96
C GLU A 236 -18.65 -3.49 -19.23
N GLY A 237 -18.24 -2.29 -19.64
CA GLY A 237 -18.74 -1.64 -20.84
C GLY A 237 -18.18 -2.25 -22.13
N GLN A 238 -18.80 -1.90 -23.26
CA GLN A 238 -18.35 -2.31 -24.60
C GLN A 238 -17.44 -1.24 -25.22
N GLY A 239 -16.49 -1.64 -26.07
CA GLY A 239 -15.57 -0.74 -26.79
C GLY A 239 -14.20 -0.56 -26.12
N VAL A 240 -13.24 0.05 -26.83
CA VAL A 240 -11.81 0.14 -26.42
C VAL A 240 -11.31 1.58 -26.12
N ASP A 241 -12.21 2.56 -26.18
CA ASP A 241 -11.87 4.00 -26.07
C ASP A 241 -12.19 4.62 -24.71
N PHE A 242 -12.45 3.80 -23.70
CA PHE A 242 -12.61 4.24 -22.33
C PHE A 242 -11.32 4.85 -21.76
N LYS A 243 -11.44 5.75 -20.78
CA LYS A 243 -10.35 6.54 -20.15
C LYS A 243 -10.22 6.23 -18.66
N ASN A 244 -10.42 4.97 -18.30
CA ASN A 244 -10.24 4.51 -16.94
C ASN A 244 -8.81 3.99 -16.72
N PHE A 245 -8.29 4.22 -15.53
CA PHE A 245 -6.92 3.83 -15.19
C PHE A 245 -6.88 3.30 -13.78
N MET A 246 -5.98 2.34 -13.54
CA MET A 246 -5.77 1.81 -12.20
C MET A 246 -4.28 1.87 -11.86
N GLY A 247 -3.96 2.26 -10.63
CA GLY A 247 -2.64 2.00 -10.12
C GLY A 247 -2.62 1.81 -8.63
N GLY A 248 -1.61 1.11 -8.12
CA GLY A 248 -1.57 0.75 -6.71
C GLY A 248 -1.71 1.96 -5.79
N LEU A 249 -0.98 3.04 -6.06
CA LEU A 249 -1.12 4.30 -5.31
C LEU A 249 -2.03 5.31 -6.02
N ILE A 250 -1.83 5.49 -7.32
CA ILE A 250 -2.47 6.56 -8.10
C ILE A 250 -3.15 6.00 -9.35
N GLY A 251 -4.44 6.29 -9.55
CA GLY A 251 -5.13 5.91 -10.79
C GLY A 251 -4.61 6.69 -12.01
N TYR A 252 -4.61 8.02 -11.92
CA TYR A 252 -4.26 8.90 -13.03
C TYR A 252 -3.39 10.09 -12.60
N ASN A 253 -2.32 10.36 -13.36
CA ASN A 253 -1.47 11.54 -13.24
C ASN A 253 -1.56 12.45 -14.46
N GLY A 254 -1.40 13.75 -14.24
CA GLY A 254 -1.22 14.71 -15.34
C GLY A 254 -0.72 16.08 -14.89
N SER A 255 -0.39 16.92 -15.86
CA SER A 255 -0.03 18.32 -15.61
C SER A 255 -0.53 19.19 -16.76
N GLN A 256 -0.94 20.43 -16.46
CA GLN A 256 -1.21 21.46 -17.46
C GLN A 256 -0.13 22.57 -17.47
N THR A 257 0.83 22.51 -16.55
CA THR A 257 1.80 23.58 -16.29
C THR A 257 3.22 23.10 -16.56
N SER A 258 4.21 23.96 -16.39
CA SER A 258 5.61 23.53 -16.33
C SER A 258 5.99 22.87 -14.99
N TYR A 259 5.10 22.90 -13.99
CA TYR A 259 5.36 22.34 -12.67
C TYR A 259 5.26 20.82 -12.70
N ALA A 260 6.23 20.18 -12.08
CA ALA A 260 6.32 18.74 -12.02
C ALA A 260 5.25 18.14 -11.10
N VAL A 261 4.74 16.97 -11.50
CA VAL A 261 4.17 16.00 -10.56
C VAL A 261 5.32 15.11 -10.09
N VAL A 262 5.44 14.91 -8.79
CA VAL A 262 6.51 14.10 -8.20
C VAL A 262 5.92 12.97 -7.37
N ILE A 263 6.37 11.75 -7.64
CA ILE A 263 6.11 10.55 -6.84
C ILE A 263 7.48 10.05 -6.39
N ARG A 264 7.74 10.05 -5.08
CA ARG A 264 9.04 9.58 -4.59
C ARG A 264 9.01 8.84 -3.27
N ASN A 265 9.97 7.94 -3.07
CA ASN A 265 10.13 7.16 -1.85
C ASN A 265 8.83 6.41 -1.50
N CYS A 266 8.11 5.90 -2.50
CA CYS A 266 6.81 5.27 -2.29
C CYS A 266 6.89 3.75 -2.49
N THR A 267 6.12 2.99 -1.72
CA THR A 267 6.08 1.52 -1.80
C THR A 267 4.64 1.04 -1.98
N TYR A 268 4.41 0.16 -2.94
CA TYR A 268 3.17 -0.58 -3.05
C TYR A 268 3.44 -2.09 -3.02
N THR A 269 2.84 -2.82 -2.09
CA THR A 269 3.02 -4.28 -1.93
C THR A 269 1.72 -5.06 -2.05
N GLY A 270 0.59 -4.38 -2.27
CA GLY A 270 -0.72 -5.03 -2.34
C GLY A 270 -1.01 -5.68 -3.70
N ASN A 271 -2.27 -5.98 -3.94
CA ASN A 271 -2.74 -6.53 -5.21
C ASN A 271 -3.30 -5.41 -6.11
N VAL A 272 -2.90 -5.37 -7.38
CA VAL A 272 -3.56 -4.55 -8.43
C VAL A 272 -4.13 -5.48 -9.49
N SER A 273 -5.45 -5.47 -9.67
CA SER A 273 -6.13 -6.43 -10.55
C SER A 273 -7.27 -5.87 -11.39
N GLY A 274 -7.61 -6.57 -12.48
CA GLY A 274 -8.81 -6.33 -13.30
C GLY A 274 -8.53 -5.80 -14.70
N THR A 275 -9.49 -5.12 -15.31
CA THR A 275 -9.45 -4.64 -16.70
C THR A 275 -9.62 -3.12 -16.79
N ALA A 276 -8.59 -2.40 -17.23
CA ALA A 276 -8.59 -0.95 -17.46
C ALA A 276 -7.86 -0.53 -18.73
N ARG A 277 -7.92 0.74 -19.11
CA ARG A 277 -7.23 1.24 -20.31
C ARG A 277 -5.73 1.19 -20.11
N GLY A 278 -5.28 1.51 -18.90
CA GLY A 278 -3.90 1.33 -18.46
C GLY A 278 -3.84 1.02 -16.96
N GLY A 279 -2.84 0.24 -16.58
CA GLY A 279 -2.65 -0.27 -15.23
C GLY A 279 -1.19 -0.26 -14.82
N GLY A 280 -0.85 0.30 -13.65
CA GLY A 280 0.53 0.29 -13.14
C GLY A 280 0.61 -0.01 -11.66
N GLY A 281 1.67 -0.68 -11.20
CA GLY A 281 1.80 -1.01 -9.78
C GLY A 281 1.96 0.22 -8.86
N ILE A 282 2.57 1.32 -9.33
CA ILE A 282 2.57 2.61 -8.62
C ILE A 282 1.47 3.51 -9.16
N TYR A 283 1.41 3.73 -10.48
CA TYR A 283 0.41 4.60 -11.09
C TYR A 283 -0.15 4.11 -12.44
N GLY A 284 -1.42 4.39 -12.72
CA GLY A 284 -2.11 3.87 -13.92
C GLY A 284 -1.88 4.66 -15.21
N CYS A 285 -1.72 5.98 -15.13
CA CYS A 285 -1.49 6.81 -16.31
C CYS A 285 -0.70 8.08 -16.01
N TRP A 286 0.05 8.54 -17.00
CA TRP A 286 0.63 9.86 -17.15
C TRP A 286 0.31 10.41 -18.54
N VAL A 287 -0.14 11.67 -18.60
CA VAL A 287 -0.33 12.37 -19.87
C VAL A 287 0.84 13.32 -20.15
N GLN A 288 1.59 12.98 -21.21
CA GLN A 288 2.81 13.64 -21.66
C GLN A 288 2.53 14.81 -22.64
N ASP A 289 1.86 15.88 -22.21
CA ASP A 289 1.75 17.09 -23.06
C ASP A 289 2.99 18.00 -22.91
N GLY A 290 4.20 17.42 -23.06
CA GLY A 290 5.47 18.14 -22.86
C GLY A 290 5.71 18.56 -21.40
N LYS A 291 5.13 17.83 -20.44
CA LYS A 291 5.16 18.13 -19.00
C LYS A 291 6.05 17.15 -18.24
N THR A 292 6.35 17.50 -16.99
CA THR A 292 7.27 16.74 -16.15
C THR A 292 6.53 15.84 -15.15
N LEU A 293 6.79 14.55 -15.22
CA LEU A 293 6.53 13.59 -14.14
C LEU A 293 7.86 13.01 -13.67
N LEU A 294 8.13 13.11 -12.37
CA LEU A 294 9.27 12.46 -11.73
C LEU A 294 8.74 11.29 -10.89
N CYS A 295 9.18 10.07 -11.21
CA CYS A 295 8.91 8.89 -10.39
C CYS A 295 10.26 8.34 -9.92
N LYS A 296 10.57 8.49 -8.62
CA LYS A 296 11.92 8.25 -8.09
C LYS A 296 11.90 7.42 -6.82
N ASN A 297 12.84 6.50 -6.66
CA ASN A 297 12.96 5.69 -5.45
C ASN A 297 11.63 5.01 -5.07
N CYS A 298 10.85 4.56 -6.06
CA CYS A 298 9.58 3.88 -5.81
C CYS A 298 9.75 2.37 -5.91
N VAL A 299 9.00 1.64 -5.10
CA VAL A 299 9.02 0.18 -5.03
C VAL A 299 7.63 -0.35 -5.35
N PHE A 300 7.50 -1.13 -6.42
CA PHE A 300 6.36 -2.03 -6.57
C PHE A 300 6.80 -3.43 -6.18
N ALA A 301 6.18 -3.99 -5.16
CA ALA A 301 6.55 -5.28 -4.60
C ALA A 301 5.33 -6.19 -4.38
N GLY A 302 4.27 -5.96 -5.16
CA GLY A 302 2.96 -6.58 -5.00
C GLY A 302 2.57 -7.52 -6.14
N LYS A 303 1.32 -7.97 -6.09
CA LYS A 303 0.71 -8.77 -7.16
C LYS A 303 0.14 -7.87 -8.24
N ARG A 304 0.39 -8.23 -9.50
CA ARG A 304 -0.17 -7.56 -10.67
C ARG A 304 -0.93 -8.58 -11.51
N ASP A 305 -2.25 -8.45 -11.51
CA ASP A 305 -3.17 -9.25 -12.32
C ASP A 305 -4.09 -8.34 -13.15
N MET A 306 -3.46 -7.50 -13.98
CA MET A 306 -4.13 -6.46 -14.77
C MET A 306 -4.16 -6.83 -16.25
N THR A 307 -5.28 -6.54 -16.90
CA THR A 307 -5.46 -6.63 -18.36
C THR A 307 -5.77 -5.26 -18.95
N SER A 308 -5.12 -4.92 -20.06
CA SER A 308 -5.43 -3.71 -20.85
C SER A 308 -5.63 -4.06 -22.32
N PRO A 309 -6.74 -3.62 -22.96
CA PRO A 309 -6.92 -3.77 -24.40
C PRO A 309 -5.85 -3.02 -25.23
N ARG A 310 -5.11 -2.08 -24.64
CA ARG A 310 -4.04 -1.32 -25.29
C ARG A 310 -2.64 -1.82 -24.93
N GLY A 311 -2.53 -2.85 -24.08
CA GLY A 311 -1.25 -3.36 -23.59
C GLY A 311 -0.52 -2.43 -22.63
N TRP A 312 -1.20 -1.41 -22.06
CA TRP A 312 -0.61 -0.43 -21.17
C TRP A 312 -0.57 -0.94 -19.73
N VAL A 313 0.20 -2.00 -19.49
CA VAL A 313 0.38 -2.62 -18.19
C VAL A 313 1.87 -2.75 -17.88
N HIS A 314 2.33 -2.15 -16.79
CA HIS A 314 3.72 -2.25 -16.33
C HIS A 314 3.81 -2.20 -14.79
N ASP A 315 4.99 -2.53 -14.22
CA ASP A 315 5.15 -2.67 -12.77
C ASP A 315 5.10 -1.34 -12.02
N ILE A 316 5.67 -0.30 -12.61
CA ILE A 316 5.66 1.03 -12.00
C ILE A 316 4.51 1.87 -12.55
N TYR A 317 4.31 1.84 -13.86
CA TYR A 317 3.38 2.73 -14.55
C TYR A 317 2.41 1.96 -15.45
N GLY A 318 1.33 2.58 -15.90
CA GLY A 318 0.48 2.01 -16.95
C GLY A 318 0.76 2.70 -18.28
N ALA A 319 -0.07 3.69 -18.62
CA ALA A 319 0.12 4.49 -19.84
C ALA A 319 1.01 5.70 -19.60
N GLY A 320 2.08 5.89 -20.37
CA GLY A 320 2.95 7.07 -20.30
C GLY A 320 4.09 6.92 -19.28
N GLU A 321 5.31 6.91 -19.80
CA GLU A 321 6.53 6.84 -19.00
C GLU A 321 6.78 8.16 -18.26
N PRO A 322 7.38 8.13 -17.06
CA PRO A 322 7.75 9.36 -16.39
C PRO A 322 8.87 10.05 -17.16
N THR A 323 8.94 11.38 -17.08
CA THR A 323 10.04 12.17 -17.66
C THR A 323 11.38 11.77 -17.04
N THR A 324 11.38 11.43 -15.75
CA THR A 324 12.53 10.91 -15.01
C THR A 324 12.10 9.69 -14.20
N SER A 325 12.78 8.56 -14.42
CA SER A 325 12.63 7.31 -13.67
C SER A 325 13.99 6.95 -13.07
N VAL A 326 14.15 7.06 -11.75
CA VAL A 326 15.43 6.81 -11.08
C VAL A 326 15.23 5.91 -9.87
N ASN A 327 16.06 4.86 -9.75
CA ASN A 327 16.10 3.96 -8.59
C ASN A 327 14.72 3.36 -8.23
N ASN A 328 13.87 3.15 -9.24
CA ASN A 328 12.62 2.44 -9.07
C ASN A 328 12.90 0.94 -9.09
N THR A 329 12.32 0.21 -8.14
CA THR A 329 12.55 -1.22 -7.93
C THR A 329 11.23 -1.98 -8.05
N THR A 330 11.29 -3.17 -8.64
CA THR A 330 10.12 -4.03 -8.85
C THR A 330 10.39 -5.43 -8.33
N ALA A 331 9.42 -6.00 -7.61
CA ALA A 331 9.42 -7.37 -7.13
C ALA A 331 8.02 -7.95 -7.30
N THR A 332 7.79 -8.77 -8.32
CA THR A 332 6.41 -9.17 -8.66
C THR A 332 6.04 -10.54 -8.14
N ASN A 333 4.74 -10.73 -7.92
CA ASN A 333 4.13 -12.03 -7.69
C ASN A 333 4.68 -12.76 -6.45
N PHE A 334 4.84 -12.01 -5.37
CA PHE A 334 5.06 -12.58 -4.05
C PHE A 334 3.73 -12.84 -3.37
N ASP A 335 3.34 -14.10 -3.33
CA ASP A 335 2.14 -14.54 -2.61
C ASP A 335 2.58 -15.44 -1.47
N VAL A 336 2.18 -15.12 -0.23
CA VAL A 336 2.51 -15.92 0.94
C VAL A 336 1.29 -16.73 1.34
N VAL A 337 1.36 -18.05 1.12
CA VAL A 337 0.32 -18.98 1.54
C VAL A 337 0.77 -19.66 2.84
N ALA A 338 -0.06 -19.53 3.87
CA ALA A 338 0.13 -20.29 5.10
C ALA A 338 -0.72 -21.57 5.07
N LEU A 339 -0.06 -22.72 5.13
CA LEU A 339 -0.68 -24.04 5.16
C LEU A 339 -0.37 -24.72 6.49
N GLN A 340 -1.40 -25.02 7.27
CA GLN A 340 -1.25 -25.95 8.39
C GLN A 340 -1.06 -27.37 7.83
N LEU A 341 0.03 -28.02 8.21
CA LEU A 341 0.23 -29.43 7.92
C LEU A 341 -0.16 -30.23 9.16
N ALA A 342 -1.26 -30.97 9.07
CA ALA A 342 -1.61 -31.96 10.06
C ALA A 342 -0.71 -33.19 9.85
N ASP A 343 0.43 -33.20 10.54
CA ASP A 343 1.02 -34.41 11.12
C ASP A 343 2.20 -34.03 12.03
N ALA A 344 1.93 -34.02 13.33
CA ALA A 344 2.89 -34.34 14.37
C ALA A 344 2.08 -35.08 15.44
N GLY A 345 2.50 -36.29 15.86
CA GLY A 345 1.76 -37.07 16.86
C GLY A 345 1.55 -36.34 18.20
N GLU A 346 0.75 -36.95 19.10
CA GLU A 346 0.44 -36.53 20.49
C GLU A 346 0.62 -35.02 20.80
N GLY A 347 -0.41 -34.23 20.49
CA GLY A 347 -0.57 -32.87 21.02
C GLY A 347 0.31 -31.78 20.37
N LYS A 348 0.76 -31.99 19.14
CA LYS A 348 1.58 -31.03 18.39
C LYS A 348 1.10 -30.86 16.94
N TYR A 349 1.51 -29.77 16.31
CA TYR A 349 1.27 -29.53 14.87
C TYR A 349 2.44 -28.78 14.22
N SER A 350 2.41 -28.69 12.89
CA SER A 350 3.36 -27.92 12.11
C SER A 350 2.64 -26.92 11.21
N ILE A 351 3.26 -25.77 10.97
CA ILE A 351 2.78 -24.75 10.02
C ILE A 351 3.84 -24.58 8.95
N ARG A 352 3.45 -24.61 7.67
CA ARG A 352 4.30 -24.24 6.54
C ARG A 352 3.81 -22.93 5.96
N PHE A 353 4.65 -21.92 5.98
CA PHE A 353 4.47 -20.71 5.18
C PHE A 353 5.24 -20.89 3.88
N SER A 354 4.59 -20.58 2.76
CA SER A 354 5.17 -20.70 1.42
C SER A 354 5.04 -19.36 0.74
N ALA A 355 6.15 -18.74 0.35
CA ALA A 355 6.15 -17.53 -0.47
C ALA A 355 6.49 -17.88 -1.90
N VAL A 356 5.67 -17.44 -2.84
CA VAL A 356 5.91 -17.57 -4.27
C VAL A 356 6.84 -16.43 -4.71
N ILE A 357 7.75 -16.69 -5.63
CA ILE A 357 8.82 -15.76 -6.03
C ILE A 357 8.97 -15.82 -7.54
N ASP A 358 9.02 -14.67 -8.20
CA ASP A 358 9.19 -14.55 -9.66
C ASP A 358 10.63 -14.77 -10.13
N SER A 359 11.63 -14.31 -9.37
CA SER A 359 13.04 -14.39 -9.73
C SER A 359 13.90 -14.56 -8.49
N ILE A 360 14.97 -15.35 -8.57
CA ILE A 360 16.02 -15.38 -7.56
C ILE A 360 17.25 -14.56 -7.98
N GLU A 361 17.38 -14.26 -9.27
CA GLU A 361 18.53 -13.51 -9.81
C GLU A 361 18.41 -12.01 -9.56
N ALA A 362 17.20 -11.53 -9.26
CA ALA A 362 16.91 -10.13 -8.95
C ALA A 362 17.32 -9.73 -7.53
N TYR A 363 17.55 -10.70 -6.64
CA TYR A 363 17.75 -10.47 -5.21
C TYR A 363 19.09 -11.07 -4.75
N GLU A 364 19.71 -10.42 -3.76
CA GLU A 364 20.87 -10.97 -3.05
C GLU A 364 20.43 -11.90 -1.92
N GLU A 365 19.31 -11.58 -1.29
CA GLU A 365 18.73 -12.39 -0.24
C GLU A 365 17.21 -12.40 -0.39
N ILE A 366 16.60 -13.53 -0.05
CA ILE A 366 15.16 -13.63 0.17
C ILE A 366 15.01 -14.26 1.55
N GLY A 367 14.06 -13.79 2.36
CA GLY A 367 13.83 -14.35 3.68
C GLY A 367 12.41 -14.15 4.17
N MET A 368 12.15 -14.63 5.38
CA MET A 368 10.85 -14.55 6.04
C MET A 368 11.02 -14.06 7.47
N ARG A 369 10.18 -13.11 7.89
CA ARG A 369 10.07 -12.59 9.25
C ARG A 369 8.80 -13.11 9.90
N LEU A 370 8.97 -13.93 10.94
CA LEU A 370 7.90 -14.41 11.80
C LEU A 370 7.62 -13.42 12.91
N THR A 371 6.35 -13.12 13.14
CA THR A 371 5.83 -12.49 14.35
C THR A 371 4.74 -13.38 14.93
N VAL A 372 4.76 -13.63 16.23
CA VAL A 372 3.72 -14.38 16.94
C VAL A 372 3.12 -13.46 17.99
N THR A 373 1.80 -13.26 17.96
CA THR A 373 1.08 -12.45 18.94
C THR A 373 0.08 -13.28 19.75
N ASP A 374 -0.20 -12.85 20.98
CA ASP A 374 -1.29 -13.40 21.80
C ASP A 374 -2.67 -12.83 21.37
N ALA A 375 -3.73 -13.25 22.07
CA ALA A 375 -5.11 -12.81 21.84
C ALA A 375 -5.31 -11.31 22.04
N GLU A 376 -4.49 -10.70 22.90
CA GLU A 376 -4.47 -9.27 23.17
C GLU A 376 -3.63 -8.48 22.15
N GLY A 377 -3.00 -9.16 21.19
CA GLY A 377 -2.18 -8.56 20.14
C GLY A 377 -0.74 -8.23 20.56
N ASN A 378 -0.29 -8.69 21.73
CA ASN A 378 1.08 -8.47 22.16
C ASN A 378 2.02 -9.45 21.48
N THR A 379 3.17 -8.97 21.00
CA THR A 379 4.21 -9.83 20.43
C THR A 379 4.80 -10.74 21.49
N VAL A 380 4.59 -12.04 21.33
CA VAL A 380 5.16 -13.11 22.17
C VAL A 380 6.53 -13.53 21.64
N LYS A 381 6.72 -13.51 20.31
CA LYS A 381 7.97 -13.88 19.65
C LYS A 381 8.11 -13.21 18.29
N SER A 382 9.34 -12.91 17.91
CA SER A 382 9.70 -12.65 16.52
C SER A 382 10.96 -13.43 16.13
N ALA A 383 11.07 -13.76 14.84
CA ALA A 383 12.25 -14.37 14.25
C ALA A 383 12.38 -13.91 12.79
N GLU A 384 13.60 -13.91 12.27
CA GLU A 384 13.87 -13.60 10.86
C GLU A 384 14.81 -14.67 10.31
N GLN A 385 14.55 -15.14 9.10
CA GLN A 385 15.33 -16.19 8.48
C GLN A 385 15.46 -15.98 6.97
N ALA A 386 16.71 -15.86 6.51
CA ALA A 386 17.05 -15.96 5.11
C ALA A 386 16.74 -17.37 4.57
N VAL A 387 16.10 -17.42 3.41
CA VAL A 387 15.75 -18.63 2.69
C VAL A 387 16.98 -19.13 1.93
N GLN A 388 17.47 -20.30 2.33
CA GLN A 388 18.63 -20.92 1.68
C GLN A 388 18.26 -21.79 0.47
N THR A 389 16.99 -22.15 0.33
CA THR A 389 16.53 -23.05 -0.71
C THR A 389 15.14 -22.66 -1.17
N VAL A 390 14.98 -22.56 -2.49
CA VAL A 390 13.69 -22.37 -3.13
C VAL A 390 13.33 -23.60 -3.98
N TYR A 391 12.04 -23.78 -4.22
CA TYR A 391 11.49 -24.94 -4.93
C TYR A 391 10.68 -24.48 -6.13
N THR A 392 10.65 -25.27 -7.21
CA THR A 392 9.74 -24.99 -8.34
C THR A 392 8.35 -25.58 -8.13
N SER A 393 8.20 -26.48 -7.15
CA SER A 393 6.92 -27.04 -6.71
C SER A 393 7.01 -27.56 -5.27
N ILE A 394 5.86 -27.65 -4.60
CA ILE A 394 5.71 -28.24 -3.27
C ILE A 394 4.57 -29.26 -3.25
N ILE A 395 4.58 -30.14 -2.24
CA ILE A 395 3.47 -31.07 -1.98
C ILE A 395 2.61 -30.55 -0.83
N GLY A 396 1.29 -30.47 -1.05
CA GLY A 396 0.29 -30.12 -0.03
C GLY A 396 -0.96 -30.99 -0.22
N GLY A 397 -1.54 -31.52 0.87
CA GLY A 397 -2.78 -32.34 0.76
C GLY A 397 -2.67 -33.59 -0.13
N GLY A 398 -1.45 -34.07 -0.43
CA GLY A 398 -1.22 -35.17 -1.37
C GLY A 398 -1.10 -34.76 -2.84
N GLU A 399 -1.27 -33.48 -3.16
CA GLU A 399 -1.14 -32.91 -4.50
C GLU A 399 0.16 -32.11 -4.66
N THR A 400 0.63 -32.00 -5.91
CA THR A 400 1.80 -31.17 -6.26
C THR A 400 1.32 -29.82 -6.77
N TYR A 401 1.79 -28.75 -6.13
CA TYR A 401 1.56 -27.37 -6.53
C TYR A 401 2.84 -26.76 -7.07
N ALA A 402 2.87 -26.41 -8.36
CA ALA A 402 3.98 -25.71 -8.97
C ALA A 402 3.93 -24.20 -8.66
N ALA A 403 5.09 -23.54 -8.58
CA ALA A 403 5.19 -22.10 -8.39
C ALA A 403 4.39 -21.33 -9.44
N SER A 404 4.36 -21.85 -10.67
CA SER A 404 3.64 -21.28 -11.80
C SER A 404 2.12 -21.30 -11.64
N HIS A 405 1.58 -22.17 -10.77
CA HIS A 405 0.16 -22.13 -10.40
C HIS A 405 -0.21 -20.78 -9.79
N TRP A 406 0.73 -20.17 -9.06
CA TRP A 406 0.57 -18.91 -8.36
C TRP A 406 1.27 -17.73 -9.06
N GLY A 407 1.67 -17.91 -10.32
CA GLY A 407 2.28 -16.84 -11.13
C GLY A 407 3.75 -16.54 -10.82
N GLY A 408 4.44 -17.40 -10.06
CA GLY A 408 5.88 -17.31 -9.82
C GLY A 408 6.68 -18.44 -10.47
N ASN A 409 8.00 -18.38 -10.29
CA ASN A 409 8.93 -19.40 -10.78
C ASN A 409 9.50 -20.26 -9.64
N TYR A 410 9.50 -19.72 -8.42
CA TYR A 410 10.07 -20.35 -7.25
C TYR A 410 9.13 -20.24 -6.04
N ILE A 411 9.36 -21.08 -5.04
CA ILE A 411 8.64 -21.13 -3.76
C ILE A 411 9.70 -21.16 -2.67
N ALA A 412 9.73 -20.15 -1.82
CA ALA A 412 10.42 -20.19 -0.55
C ALA A 412 9.50 -20.77 0.52
N CYS A 413 10.03 -21.53 1.48
CA CYS A 413 9.22 -22.09 2.56
C CYS A 413 9.87 -21.86 3.92
N LEU A 414 9.06 -21.51 4.91
CA LEU A 414 9.40 -21.59 6.32
C LEU A 414 8.46 -22.60 6.99
N VAL A 415 9.02 -23.61 7.65
CA VAL A 415 8.25 -24.62 8.37
C VAL A 415 8.49 -24.48 9.86
N LEU A 416 7.44 -24.15 10.60
CA LEU A 416 7.41 -24.22 12.05
C LEU A 416 6.97 -25.64 12.44
N GLN A 417 7.81 -26.36 13.16
CA GLN A 417 7.55 -27.75 13.54
C GLN A 417 7.28 -27.88 15.04
N SER A 418 6.56 -28.94 15.40
CA SER A 418 6.40 -29.37 16.81
C SER A 418 5.78 -28.31 17.73
N ILE A 419 4.85 -27.51 17.21
CA ILE A 419 4.16 -26.49 17.99
C ILE A 419 3.12 -27.18 18.90
N PRO A 420 3.16 -26.97 20.23
CA PRO A 420 2.18 -27.55 21.14
C PRO A 420 0.74 -27.06 20.87
N ASP A 421 -0.25 -27.94 20.97
CA ASP A 421 -1.68 -27.62 20.79
C ASP A 421 -2.34 -26.91 21.99
N ASN A 422 -1.62 -26.80 23.10
CA ASN A 422 -2.11 -26.25 24.36
C ASN A 422 -1.69 -24.79 24.62
N LEU A 423 -1.26 -24.05 23.60
CA LEU A 423 -0.73 -22.69 23.74
C LEU A 423 -1.79 -21.59 23.91
N GLY A 424 -3.07 -21.89 23.71
CA GLY A 424 -4.14 -20.89 23.68
C GLY A 424 -4.26 -20.21 22.31
N GLU A 425 -4.89 -19.04 22.25
CA GLU A 425 -5.02 -18.29 21.00
C GLU A 425 -3.70 -17.60 20.64
N LEU A 426 -3.15 -17.91 19.46
CA LEU A 426 -1.95 -17.27 18.93
C LEU A 426 -2.17 -16.90 17.45
N THR A 427 -1.66 -15.75 17.04
CA THR A 427 -1.58 -15.37 15.63
C THR A 427 -0.13 -15.46 15.17
N PHE A 428 0.12 -16.28 14.15
CA PHE A 428 1.43 -16.40 13.50
C PHE A 428 1.41 -15.62 12.20
N SER A 429 2.16 -14.52 12.11
CA SER A 429 2.30 -13.69 10.93
C SER A 429 3.67 -13.87 10.30
N ILE A 430 3.73 -14.17 9.01
CA ILE A 430 4.97 -14.23 8.22
C ILE A 430 4.97 -13.16 7.18
N THR A 431 5.96 -12.28 7.26
CA THR A 431 6.25 -11.28 6.25
C THR A 431 7.45 -11.73 5.42
N THR A 432 7.29 -11.90 4.11
CA THR A 432 8.45 -12.19 3.25
C THR A 432 9.24 -10.91 3.03
N TYR A 433 10.56 -11.03 2.94
CA TYR A 433 11.40 -9.92 2.53
C TYR A 433 12.36 -10.36 1.42
N ALA A 434 12.80 -9.40 0.61
CA ALA A 434 13.86 -9.60 -0.35
C ALA A 434 14.86 -8.45 -0.24
N VAL A 435 16.14 -8.75 -0.25
CA VAL A 435 17.20 -7.74 -0.33
C VAL A 435 17.63 -7.67 -1.78
N THR A 436 17.45 -6.50 -2.40
CA THR A 436 17.89 -6.28 -3.78
C THR A 436 19.41 -6.17 -3.86
N LYS A 437 19.96 -6.24 -5.08
CA LYS A 437 21.39 -5.93 -5.34
C LYS A 437 21.82 -4.50 -4.96
N THR A 438 20.86 -3.63 -4.70
CA THR A 438 21.09 -2.28 -4.19
C THR A 438 20.94 -2.20 -2.67
N GLN A 439 20.99 -3.33 -1.96
CA GLN A 439 20.83 -3.44 -0.50
C GLN A 439 19.50 -2.88 0.02
N THR A 440 18.47 -2.79 -0.84
CA THR A 440 17.14 -2.37 -0.41
C THR A 440 16.37 -3.58 0.09
N THR A 441 16.02 -3.59 1.37
CA THR A 441 15.10 -4.60 1.92
C THR A 441 13.67 -4.27 1.53
N LEU A 442 13.13 -5.04 0.59
CA LEU A 442 11.73 -5.03 0.21
C LEU A 442 10.96 -5.84 1.25
N VAL A 443 10.05 -5.19 1.98
CA VAL A 443 9.10 -5.87 2.88
C VAL A 443 7.84 -6.16 2.07
N LEU A 444 7.56 -7.44 1.86
CA LEU A 444 6.55 -7.95 0.92
C LEU A 444 5.25 -8.30 1.67
N ASP A 445 4.50 -9.26 1.13
CA ASP A 445 3.24 -9.70 1.72
C ASP A 445 3.41 -10.39 3.07
N THR A 446 2.35 -10.24 3.88
CA THR A 446 2.24 -10.89 5.19
C THR A 446 1.07 -11.85 5.22
N ALA A 447 1.34 -13.13 5.45
CA ALA A 447 0.30 -14.12 5.72
C ALA A 447 0.16 -14.33 7.22
N SER A 448 -1.07 -14.49 7.71
CA SER A 448 -1.31 -14.79 9.13
C SER A 448 -2.17 -16.03 9.32
N VAL A 449 -1.84 -16.83 10.33
CA VAL A 449 -2.67 -17.97 10.77
C VAL A 449 -3.03 -17.76 12.23
N ILE A 450 -4.33 -17.74 12.52
CA ILE A 450 -4.84 -17.73 13.89
C ILE A 450 -5.03 -19.17 14.34
N MET A 451 -4.56 -19.45 15.54
CA MET A 451 -4.60 -20.77 16.14
C MET A 451 -5.40 -20.72 17.42
N ASN A 452 -6.50 -21.45 17.45
CA ASN A 452 -7.29 -21.70 18.64
C ASN A 452 -7.22 -23.18 18.96
N GLY A 453 -6.93 -23.54 20.23
CA GLY A 453 -6.52 -24.87 20.73
C GLY A 453 -7.41 -26.10 20.44
N ALA A 454 -8.27 -26.08 19.43
CA ALA A 454 -8.88 -27.25 18.79
C ALA A 454 -9.45 -26.99 17.38
N THR A 455 -9.31 -25.79 16.78
CA THR A 455 -10.08 -25.46 15.56
C THR A 455 -9.33 -24.55 14.58
N ARG A 456 -9.34 -24.99 13.32
CA ARG A 456 -8.93 -24.29 12.09
C ARG A 456 -9.70 -22.97 11.98
N VAL A 457 -8.98 -21.87 11.78
CA VAL A 457 -9.51 -20.68 11.12
C VAL A 457 -8.57 -20.41 9.94
N GLU A 458 -9.00 -20.79 8.74
CA GLU A 458 -8.38 -20.27 7.53
C GLU A 458 -8.72 -18.78 7.45
N VAL A 459 -7.70 -17.97 7.18
CA VAL A 459 -7.88 -16.55 6.88
C VAL A 459 -7.56 -16.38 5.40
N GLU A 460 -8.48 -15.72 4.70
CA GLU A 460 -8.44 -15.36 3.27
C GLU A 460 -7.21 -14.54 2.87
#